data_AF-A0A961ESM4-F1
#
_entry.id   AF-A0A961ESM4-F1
#
_cell.length_a   1.000
_cell.length_b   1.000
_cell.length_c   1.000
_cell.angle_alpha   90.00
_cell.angle_beta   90.00
_cell.angle_gamma   90.00
#
_symmetry.space_group_name_H-M   'P 1'
#
loop_
_entity.id
_entity.type
_entity.pdbx_description
1 polymer ?
#
loop_
_entity_poly.entity_id
_entity_poly.type
_entity_poly.pdbx_seq_one_letter_code
_entity_poly.pdbx_strand_id
1 'polypeptide(L)'
;MKQEAGVSYTQDPMTTLETLEQFERQYREIPVESIIKQDVLRLGIHFDEKSLQKGDFKAKDYFIFTFDHIPLQEQSETVRFKAPEEIRVTGGHFGLKPTVISVRLDHRSPYQVRFTEEGPALFLNDTNLGTVDFPPVPDWYRHRTASGKTPGEIAPVIEWGYLIYLTVFRNCQ
;
A
#
# COMPACT_ATOMS: atom_id res chain seq x y z
N MET A 1 -9.96 -23.62 31.49
CA MET A 1 -10.46 -23.13 30.18
C MET A 1 -10.62 -21.62 30.27
N LYS A 2 -9.66 -20.86 29.76
CA LYS A 2 -9.85 -19.42 29.52
C LYS A 2 -10.32 -19.28 28.08
N GLN A 3 -11.51 -18.72 27.87
CA GLN A 3 -11.96 -18.28 26.56
C GLN A 3 -11.04 -17.14 26.12
N GLU A 4 -10.34 -17.33 25.00
CA GLU A 4 -9.66 -16.24 24.32
C GLU A 4 -10.74 -15.34 23.71
N ALA A 5 -10.78 -14.09 24.17
CA ALA A 5 -11.62 -13.07 23.60
C ALA A 5 -11.15 -12.81 22.17
N GLY A 6 -11.84 -13.38 21.18
CA GLY A 6 -11.67 -13.00 19.79
C GLY A 6 -11.97 -11.52 19.67
N VAL A 7 -10.96 -10.74 19.27
CA VAL A 7 -11.14 -9.33 18.91
C VAL A 7 -12.07 -9.31 17.70
N SER A 8 -13.35 -9.01 17.94
CA SER A 8 -14.29 -8.73 16.87
C SER A 8 -13.95 -7.34 16.32
N TYR A 9 -13.09 -7.31 15.30
CA TYR A 9 -12.97 -6.14 14.44
C TYR A 9 -14.36 -5.92 13.84
N THR A 10 -15.07 -4.90 14.33
CA THR A 10 -16.31 -4.46 13.71
C THR A 10 -15.95 -4.18 12.25
N GLN A 11 -16.48 -4.97 11.31
CA GLN A 11 -16.19 -4.74 9.91
C GLN A 11 -16.77 -3.37 9.56
N ASP A 12 -15.86 -2.42 9.40
CA ASP A 12 -16.16 -1.10 8.89
C ASP A 12 -17.01 -1.27 7.62
N PRO A 13 -18.09 -0.49 7.45
CA PRO A 13 -18.93 -0.62 6.27
C PRO A 13 -18.07 -0.44 5.01
N MET A 14 -18.21 -1.38 4.09
CA MET A 14 -17.46 -1.41 2.84
C MET A 14 -17.91 -0.26 1.95
N THR A 15 -16.95 0.50 1.46
CA THR A 15 -17.19 1.61 0.53
C THR A 15 -17.59 1.09 -0.84
N THR A 16 -18.61 1.69 -1.44
CA THR A 16 -18.99 1.48 -2.84
C THR A 16 -18.60 2.68 -3.71
N LEU A 17 -18.66 2.52 -5.03
CA LEU A 17 -18.40 3.62 -5.95
C LEU A 17 -19.37 4.79 -5.70
N GLU A 18 -20.66 4.49 -5.51
CA GLU A 18 -21.70 5.48 -5.24
C GLU A 18 -21.42 6.26 -3.95
N THR A 19 -20.83 5.59 -2.95
CA THR A 19 -20.41 6.23 -1.70
C THR A 19 -19.31 7.27 -1.97
N LEU A 20 -18.30 6.93 -2.78
CA LEU A 20 -17.23 7.86 -3.15
C LEU A 20 -17.75 9.02 -4.01
N GLU A 21 -18.62 8.76 -4.98
CA GLU A 21 -19.25 9.81 -5.79
C GLU A 21 -20.12 10.75 -4.94
N GLN A 22 -20.82 10.21 -3.93
CA GLN A 22 -21.54 11.03 -2.97
C GLN A 22 -20.60 11.91 -2.17
N PHE A 23 -19.48 11.36 -1.67
CA PHE A 23 -18.48 12.13 -0.93
C PHE A 23 -17.83 13.23 -1.78
N GLU A 24 -17.48 12.95 -3.04
CA GLU A 24 -16.98 13.96 -3.98
C GLU A 24 -17.97 15.11 -4.16
N ARG A 25 -19.27 14.81 -4.32
CA ARG A 25 -20.31 15.83 -4.49
C ARG A 25 -20.57 16.63 -3.22
N GLN A 26 -20.42 15.99 -2.06
CA GLN A 26 -20.72 16.55 -0.75
C GLN A 26 -19.56 17.40 -0.21
N TYR A 27 -18.32 16.92 -0.29
CA TYR A 27 -17.12 17.54 0.27
C TYR A 27 -16.29 18.22 -0.83
N ARG A 28 -16.88 19.23 -1.49
CA ARG A 28 -16.29 19.87 -2.68
C ARG A 28 -15.01 20.65 -2.42
N GLU A 29 -14.78 21.03 -1.17
CA GLU A 29 -13.58 21.70 -0.69
C GLU A 29 -12.40 20.74 -0.49
N ILE A 30 -12.67 19.42 -0.45
CA ILE A 30 -11.65 18.38 -0.29
C ILE A 30 -11.37 17.75 -1.67
N PRO A 31 -10.11 17.68 -2.12
CA PRO A 31 -9.77 16.94 -3.34
C PRO A 31 -10.21 15.48 -3.22
N VAL A 32 -10.86 14.95 -4.27
CA VAL A 32 -11.37 13.57 -4.29
C VAL A 32 -10.27 12.53 -4.04
N GLU A 33 -9.03 12.84 -4.44
CA GLU A 33 -7.85 12.03 -4.16
C GLU A 33 -7.60 11.86 -2.67
N SER A 34 -7.89 12.90 -1.86
CA SER A 34 -7.72 12.86 -0.41
C SER A 34 -8.79 11.98 0.24
N ILE A 35 -10.02 12.01 -0.28
CA ILE A 35 -11.13 11.15 0.16
C ILE A 35 -10.79 9.69 -0.12
N ILE A 36 -10.37 9.38 -1.35
CA ILE A 36 -10.00 8.01 -1.75
C ILE A 36 -8.78 7.53 -0.97
N LYS A 37 -7.73 8.35 -0.84
CA LYS A 37 -6.54 8.00 -0.05
C LYS A 37 -6.92 7.64 1.38
N GLN A 38 -7.75 8.46 2.03
CA GLN A 38 -8.19 8.21 3.39
C GLN A 38 -8.98 6.90 3.49
N ASP A 39 -9.84 6.61 2.51
CA ASP A 39 -10.67 5.41 2.51
C ASP A 39 -9.85 4.13 2.25
N VAL A 40 -8.88 4.17 1.33
CA VAL A 40 -7.91 3.08 1.12
C VAL A 40 -7.08 2.84 2.38
N LEU A 41 -6.65 3.89 3.08
CA LEU A 41 -5.92 3.74 4.35
C LEU A 41 -6.78 3.15 5.47
N ARG A 42 -8.10 3.38 5.42
CA ARG A 42 -9.07 2.84 6.38
C ARG A 42 -9.35 1.36 6.12
N LEU A 43 -9.67 1.00 4.88
CA LEU A 43 -10.09 -0.36 4.50
C LEU A 43 -8.92 -1.28 4.11
N GLY A 44 -7.74 -0.72 3.88
CA GLY A 44 -6.60 -1.45 3.34
C GLY A 44 -6.71 -1.66 1.83
N ILE A 45 -5.79 -2.46 1.30
CA ILE A 45 -5.70 -2.82 -0.12
C ILE A 45 -5.15 -4.24 -0.24
N HIS A 46 -5.50 -4.94 -1.30
CA HIS A 46 -4.84 -6.20 -1.66
C HIS A 46 -4.34 -6.19 -3.10
N PHE A 47 -3.50 -7.18 -3.41
CA PHE A 47 -2.83 -7.33 -4.69
C PHE A 47 -3.20 -8.67 -5.31
N ASP A 48 -3.45 -8.70 -6.62
CA ASP A 48 -3.38 -9.96 -7.36
C ASP A 48 -1.93 -10.48 -7.31
N GLU A 49 -1.68 -11.75 -6.98
CA GLU A 49 -0.31 -12.27 -6.87
C GLU A 49 0.50 -12.09 -8.16
N LYS A 50 -0.16 -12.17 -9.31
CA LYS A 50 0.46 -11.91 -10.62
C LYS A 50 0.99 -10.48 -10.74
N SER A 51 0.38 -9.53 -10.02
CA SER A 51 0.82 -8.13 -10.00
C SER A 51 2.18 -7.95 -9.33
N LEU A 52 2.45 -8.73 -8.30
CA LEU A 52 3.69 -8.64 -7.53
C LEU A 52 4.86 -9.39 -8.19
N GLN A 53 4.59 -10.30 -9.13
CA GLN A 53 5.63 -11.08 -9.80
C GLN A 53 6.25 -10.37 -11.01
N LYS A 54 5.53 -9.44 -11.65
CA LYS A 54 5.95 -8.82 -12.92
C LYS A 54 6.74 -7.51 -12.77
N GLY A 55 6.79 -6.90 -11.59
CA GLY A 55 7.43 -5.59 -11.41
C GLY A 55 8.81 -5.65 -10.76
N ASP A 56 9.77 -4.90 -11.32
CA ASP A 56 11.01 -4.52 -10.63
C ASP A 56 10.76 -3.21 -9.89
N PHE A 57 10.26 -3.31 -8.66
CA PHE A 57 9.98 -2.16 -7.80
C PHE A 57 10.42 -2.44 -6.37
N LYS A 58 10.54 -1.36 -5.59
CA LYS A 58 10.97 -1.45 -4.20
C LYS A 58 9.85 -2.09 -3.35
N ALA A 59 10.11 -3.31 -2.87
CA ALA A 59 9.27 -3.95 -1.85
C ALA A 59 9.34 -3.19 -0.51
N LYS A 60 8.41 -3.49 0.40
CA LYS A 60 8.45 -3.00 1.79
C LYS A 60 9.79 -3.32 2.45
N ASP A 61 10.48 -2.30 2.96
CA ASP A 61 11.57 -2.56 3.89
C ASP A 61 10.90 -2.91 5.23
N TYR A 62 11.02 -4.15 5.68
CA TYR A 62 10.35 -4.59 6.92
C TYR A 62 10.64 -3.65 8.10
N PHE A 63 9.65 -2.84 8.49
CA PHE A 63 9.71 -1.96 9.64
C PHE A 63 9.50 -2.73 10.95
N ILE A 64 9.88 -2.12 12.06
CA ILE A 64 9.60 -2.62 13.42
C ILE A 64 8.07 -2.70 13.68
N PHE A 65 7.30 -1.90 12.94
CA PHE A 65 5.84 -1.88 12.95
C PHE A 65 5.32 -2.01 11.53
N THR A 66 4.33 -2.87 11.33
CA THR A 66 3.49 -2.84 10.13
C THR A 66 2.16 -2.17 10.47
N PHE A 67 1.59 -1.47 9.50
CA PHE A 67 0.23 -0.90 9.57
C PHE A 67 -0.79 -1.76 8.81
N ASP A 68 -0.41 -3.00 8.44
CA ASP A 68 -1.31 -3.94 7.79
C ASP A 68 -2.47 -4.34 8.72
N HIS A 69 -3.65 -4.53 8.14
CA HIS A 69 -4.87 -4.86 8.88
C HIS A 69 -5.03 -6.36 9.12
N ILE A 70 -4.12 -7.19 8.59
CA ILE A 70 -4.10 -8.64 8.78
C ILE A 70 -2.78 -9.10 9.42
N PRO A 71 -2.82 -10.06 10.36
CA PRO A 71 -1.63 -10.66 10.95
C PRO A 71 -0.71 -11.27 9.88
N LEU A 72 0.61 -11.27 10.13
CA LEU A 72 1.61 -11.80 9.19
C LEU A 72 1.37 -13.28 8.81
N GLN A 73 0.77 -14.06 9.70
CA GLN A 73 0.45 -15.48 9.48
C GLN A 73 -0.69 -15.67 8.47
N GLU A 74 -1.51 -14.66 8.25
CA GLU A 74 -2.64 -14.67 7.31
C GLU A 74 -2.25 -14.11 5.92
N GLN A 75 -1.00 -13.69 5.74
CA GLN A 75 -0.47 -13.18 4.47
C GLN A 75 0.20 -14.31 3.68
N SER A 76 -0.04 -14.39 2.36
CA SER A 76 0.75 -15.28 1.50
C SER A 76 2.21 -14.81 1.46
N GLU A 77 3.17 -15.74 1.34
CA GLU A 77 4.61 -15.39 1.31
C GLU A 77 4.92 -14.37 0.20
N THR A 78 4.29 -14.50 -0.97
CA THR A 78 4.47 -13.58 -2.09
C THR A 78 4.07 -12.15 -1.72
N VAL A 79 2.87 -11.98 -1.16
CA VAL A 79 2.38 -10.66 -0.73
C VAL A 79 3.25 -10.10 0.38
N ARG A 80 3.59 -10.96 1.35
CA ARG A 80 4.39 -10.63 2.53
C ARG A 80 5.76 -10.05 2.20
N PHE A 81 6.41 -10.51 1.12
CA PHE A 81 7.78 -10.10 0.76
C PHE A 81 7.87 -9.20 -0.47
N LYS A 82 6.83 -9.13 -1.32
CA LYS A 82 6.87 -8.37 -2.57
C LYS A 82 5.93 -7.18 -2.62
N ALA A 83 4.99 -7.01 -1.69
CA ALA A 83 4.16 -5.81 -1.68
C ALA A 83 5.05 -4.55 -1.58
N PRO A 84 4.76 -3.50 -2.35
CA PRO A 84 5.49 -2.25 -2.24
C PRO A 84 5.10 -1.52 -0.94
N GLU A 85 5.94 -0.60 -0.49
CA GLU A 85 5.60 0.25 0.66
C GLU A 85 4.40 1.16 0.39
N GLU A 86 4.26 1.56 -0.87
CA GLU A 86 3.37 2.62 -1.30
C GLU A 86 3.16 2.49 -2.81
N ILE A 87 2.02 3.02 -3.25
CA ILE A 87 1.64 3.10 -4.66
C ILE A 87 1.35 4.55 -5.01
N ARG A 88 1.46 4.91 -6.29
CA ARG A 88 0.94 6.18 -6.80
C ARG A 88 -0.20 5.90 -7.75
N VAL A 89 -1.34 6.52 -7.53
CA VAL A 89 -2.53 6.39 -8.37
C VAL A 89 -2.74 7.67 -9.17
N THR A 90 -3.06 7.56 -10.45
CA THR A 90 -3.33 8.69 -11.35
C THR A 90 -4.48 8.37 -12.32
N GLY A 91 -5.27 9.37 -12.70
CA GLY A 91 -6.33 9.23 -13.72
C GLY A 91 -7.56 8.47 -13.24
N GLY A 92 -8.11 7.60 -14.11
CA GLY A 92 -9.25 6.74 -13.81
C GLY A 92 -10.59 7.47 -13.66
N HIS A 93 -11.56 6.81 -13.02
CA HIS A 93 -12.97 7.25 -12.89
C HIS A 93 -13.13 8.71 -12.43
N PHE A 94 -12.32 9.13 -11.47
CA PHE A 94 -12.38 10.47 -10.87
C PHE A 94 -11.35 11.45 -11.45
N GLY A 95 -10.56 11.05 -12.47
CA GLY A 95 -9.52 11.90 -13.05
C GLY A 95 -8.43 12.32 -12.05
N LEU A 96 -8.00 11.39 -11.20
CA LEU A 96 -7.11 11.64 -10.06
C LEU A 96 -5.80 12.31 -10.47
N LYS A 97 -5.39 13.34 -9.73
CA LYS A 97 -4.00 13.81 -9.75
C LYS A 97 -3.09 12.75 -9.13
N PRO A 98 -1.79 12.73 -9.52
CA PRO A 98 -0.82 11.76 -8.97
C PRO A 98 -0.81 11.77 -7.44
N THR A 99 -1.27 10.67 -6.84
CA THR A 99 -1.49 10.57 -5.39
C THR A 99 -0.80 9.35 -4.82
N VAL A 100 0.11 9.59 -3.88
CA VAL A 100 0.83 8.54 -3.16
C VAL A 100 0.00 8.01 -1.99
N ILE A 101 -0.17 6.70 -1.91
CA ILE A 101 -0.92 6.00 -0.87
C ILE A 101 -0.03 4.92 -0.28
N SER A 102 0.15 4.94 1.04
CA SER A 102 0.84 3.87 1.78
C SER A 102 0.03 2.59 1.72
N VAL A 103 0.69 1.47 1.43
CA VAL A 103 0.04 0.16 1.37
C VAL A 103 -0.21 -0.37 2.78
N ARG A 104 -1.46 -0.72 3.06
CA ARG A 104 -1.91 -1.46 4.26
C ARG A 104 -2.66 -2.69 3.80
N LEU A 105 -2.09 -3.86 3.99
CA LEU A 105 -2.65 -5.10 3.42
C LEU A 105 -3.93 -5.52 4.14
N ASP A 106 -4.99 -5.79 3.38
CA ASP A 106 -6.20 -6.49 3.84
C ASP A 106 -6.84 -7.24 2.66
N HIS A 107 -6.90 -8.58 2.73
CA HIS A 107 -7.47 -9.43 1.69
C HIS A 107 -8.99 -9.26 1.52
N ARG A 108 -9.66 -8.62 2.49
CA ARG A 108 -11.10 -8.34 2.48
C ARG A 108 -11.40 -6.95 1.92
N SER A 109 -10.38 -6.14 1.67
CA SER A 109 -10.55 -4.79 1.13
C SER A 109 -11.23 -4.85 -0.24
N PRO A 110 -12.20 -3.95 -0.53
CA PRO A 110 -12.77 -3.82 -1.86
C PRO A 110 -11.78 -3.17 -2.84
N TYR A 111 -10.66 -2.62 -2.33
CA TYR A 111 -9.58 -2.07 -3.12
C TYR A 111 -8.57 -3.15 -3.52
N GLN A 112 -8.35 -3.28 -4.82
CA GLN A 112 -7.42 -4.25 -5.38
C GLN A 112 -6.51 -3.61 -6.43
N VAL A 113 -5.20 -3.85 -6.31
CA VAL A 113 -4.28 -3.62 -7.44
C VAL A 113 -4.30 -4.85 -8.35
N ARG A 114 -4.64 -4.63 -9.62
CA ARG A 114 -4.66 -5.66 -10.68
C ARG A 114 -3.72 -5.26 -11.81
N PHE A 115 -3.12 -6.24 -12.49
CA PHE A 115 -2.42 -5.98 -13.75
C PHE A 115 -3.39 -6.10 -14.91
N THR A 116 -3.53 -4.99 -15.65
CA THR A 116 -4.27 -4.91 -16.89
C THR A 116 -3.31 -4.99 -18.09
N GLU A 117 -3.84 -4.94 -19.30
CA GLU A 117 -3.01 -4.87 -20.52
C GLU A 117 -2.17 -3.58 -20.58
N GLU A 118 -2.66 -2.49 -19.99
CA GLU A 118 -1.99 -1.19 -19.95
C GLU A 118 -1.00 -1.04 -18.78
N GLY A 119 -0.99 -2.01 -17.86
CA GLY A 119 -0.18 -1.99 -16.65
C GLY A 119 -0.99 -2.14 -15.36
N PRO A 120 -0.36 -1.94 -14.20
CA PRO A 120 -1.03 -2.02 -12.90
C PRO A 120 -2.07 -0.90 -12.75
N ALA A 121 -3.22 -1.21 -12.18
CA ALA A 121 -4.29 -0.26 -11.91
C ALA A 121 -4.99 -0.58 -10.59
N LEU A 122 -5.52 0.45 -9.93
CA LEU A 122 -6.30 0.35 -8.71
C LEU A 122 -7.76 0.16 -9.08
N PHE A 123 -8.40 -0.86 -8.52
CA PHE A 123 -9.82 -1.13 -8.65
C PHE A 123 -10.53 -0.97 -7.31
N LEU A 124 -11.75 -0.44 -7.35
CA LEU A 124 -12.75 -0.61 -6.29
C LEU A 124 -13.81 -1.57 -6.82
N ASN A 125 -13.84 -2.80 -6.28
CA ASN A 125 -14.59 -3.91 -6.86
C ASN A 125 -14.25 -4.08 -8.35
N ASP A 126 -15.14 -3.73 -9.27
CA ASP A 126 -14.94 -3.83 -10.71
C ASP A 126 -14.64 -2.50 -11.41
N THR A 127 -14.62 -1.39 -10.66
CA THR A 127 -14.39 -0.05 -11.22
C THR A 127 -12.91 0.30 -11.16
N ASN A 128 -12.33 0.66 -12.31
CA ASN A 128 -10.96 1.16 -12.40
C ASN A 128 -10.88 2.60 -11.88
N LEU A 129 -10.19 2.80 -10.76
CA LEU A 129 -9.97 4.10 -10.14
C LEU A 129 -8.74 4.85 -10.66
N GLY A 130 -7.83 4.18 -11.38
CA GLY A 130 -6.66 4.82 -11.97
C GLY A 130 -5.49 3.87 -12.18
N THR A 131 -4.54 4.32 -12.99
CA THR A 131 -3.27 3.63 -13.21
C THR A 131 -2.42 3.71 -11.95
N VAL A 132 -1.69 2.64 -11.66
CA VAL A 132 -0.80 2.52 -10.51
C VAL A 132 0.64 2.51 -10.97
N ASP A 133 1.45 3.39 -10.38
CA ASP A 133 2.91 3.31 -10.45
C ASP A 133 3.47 2.77 -9.14
N PHE A 134 4.57 2.04 -9.24
CA PHE A 134 5.36 1.58 -8.10
C PHE A 134 6.63 2.42 -7.93
N PRO A 135 7.11 2.60 -6.69
CA PRO A 135 8.32 3.36 -6.45
C PRO A 135 9.52 2.67 -7.10
N PRO A 136 10.35 3.41 -7.87
CA PRO A 136 11.57 2.86 -8.43
C PRO A 136 12.56 2.52 -7.31
N VAL A 137 13.46 1.56 -7.55
CA VAL A 137 14.61 1.31 -6.67
C VAL A 137 15.74 2.25 -7.09
N PRO A 138 16.15 3.22 -6.26
CA PRO A 138 17.26 4.11 -6.62
C PRO A 138 18.57 3.32 -6.80
N ASP A 139 19.41 3.68 -7.76
CA ASP A 139 20.67 2.96 -8.03
C ASP A 139 21.56 2.84 -6.79
N TRP A 140 21.67 3.94 -6.04
CA TRP A 140 22.46 3.99 -4.80
C TRP A 140 21.94 3.02 -3.72
N TYR A 141 20.67 2.64 -3.76
CA TYR A 141 20.04 1.71 -2.82
C TYR A 141 20.58 0.28 -2.95
N ARG A 142 21.19 -0.05 -4.09
CA ARG A 142 21.80 -1.36 -4.38
C ARG A 142 23.24 -1.49 -3.85
N HIS A 143 23.82 -0.40 -3.35
CA HIS A 143 25.20 -0.42 -2.85
C HIS A 143 25.30 -1.10 -1.49
N ARG A 144 26.50 -1.57 -1.16
CA ARG A 144 26.85 -2.03 0.19
C ARG A 144 27.73 -1.00 0.88
N THR A 145 27.42 -0.73 2.15
CA THR A 145 28.30 0.04 3.03
C THR A 145 29.57 -0.76 3.36
N ALA A 146 30.57 -0.11 3.95
CA ALA A 146 31.77 -0.79 4.44
C ALA A 146 31.46 -1.94 5.43
N SER A 147 30.31 -1.89 6.11
CA SER A 147 29.83 -2.94 7.02
C SER A 147 29.15 -4.12 6.33
N GLY A 148 29.01 -4.09 4.99
CA GLY A 148 28.28 -5.09 4.21
C GLY A 148 26.76 -4.90 4.13
N LYS A 149 26.20 -4.07 5.04
CA LYS A 149 24.77 -3.68 5.06
C LYS A 149 24.41 -2.79 3.87
N THR A 150 23.18 -2.93 3.38
CA THR A 150 22.56 -2.08 2.37
C THR A 150 21.96 -0.81 2.99
N PRO A 151 21.74 0.26 2.20
CA PRO A 151 21.00 1.42 2.65
C PRO A 151 19.61 1.09 3.20
N GLY A 152 18.86 0.15 2.61
CA GLY A 152 17.53 -0.22 3.12
C GLY A 152 17.53 -0.90 4.50
N GLU A 153 18.65 -1.52 4.87
CA GLU A 153 18.82 -2.07 6.23
C GLU A 153 19.09 -0.99 7.28
N ILE A 154 19.62 0.17 6.89
CA ILE A 154 20.07 1.24 7.81
C ILE A 154 19.12 2.43 7.80
N ALA A 155 18.71 2.86 6.62
CA ALA A 155 17.98 4.09 6.34
C ALA A 155 17.01 3.88 5.16
N PRO A 156 15.96 3.05 5.35
CA PRO A 156 14.95 2.82 4.32
C PRO A 156 14.31 4.13 3.85
N VAL A 157 14.01 4.16 2.56
CA VAL A 157 13.39 5.31 1.89
C VAL A 157 11.91 5.04 1.69
N ILE A 158 11.09 5.98 2.11
CA ILE A 158 9.63 5.98 1.97
C ILE A 158 9.16 7.34 1.42
N GLU A 159 7.86 7.48 1.24
CA GLU A 159 7.20 8.59 0.56
C GLU A 159 7.89 8.88 -0.80
N TRP A 160 8.04 7.88 -1.65
CA TRP A 160 8.65 7.99 -2.99
C TRP A 160 10.07 8.60 -3.04
N GLY A 161 10.84 8.55 -1.95
CA GLY A 161 12.13 9.23 -1.91
C GLY A 161 12.19 10.43 -0.98
N TYR A 162 11.05 10.97 -0.58
CA TYR A 162 10.99 12.22 0.17
C TYR A 162 11.31 12.06 1.64
N LEU A 163 11.19 10.84 2.18
CA LEU A 163 11.45 10.57 3.59
C LEU A 163 12.46 9.44 3.74
N ILE A 164 13.53 9.71 4.49
CA ILE A 164 14.51 8.72 4.91
C ILE A 164 14.21 8.38 6.37
N TYR A 165 13.88 7.12 6.63
CA TYR A 165 13.60 6.65 7.99
C TYR A 165 14.86 6.03 8.60
N LEU A 166 15.47 6.71 9.56
CA LEU A 166 16.71 6.26 10.19
C LEU A 166 16.45 5.12 11.18
N THR A 167 16.81 3.89 10.78
CA THR A 167 16.65 2.67 11.60
C THR A 167 17.90 2.32 12.41
N VAL A 168 18.74 3.30 12.75
CA VAL A 168 20.09 3.13 13.35
C VAL A 168 20.08 2.29 14.65
N PHE A 169 18.92 2.06 15.25
CA PHE A 169 18.72 1.14 16.38
C PHE A 169 18.38 -0.31 16.01
N ARG A 170 18.56 -0.76 14.75
CA ARG A 170 18.36 -2.16 14.31
C ARG A 170 19.44 -3.15 14.81
N ASN A 171 20.45 -2.71 15.56
CA ASN A 171 21.37 -3.63 16.24
C ASN A 171 20.74 -4.11 17.57
N CYS A 172 19.90 -5.14 17.44
CA CYS A 172 19.50 -6.15 18.43
C CYS A 172 18.78 -5.71 19.72
N GLN A 173 17.68 -6.42 20.02
CA GLN A 173 17.81 -7.63 20.83
C GLN A 173 17.38 -8.84 20.01
#